data_AF-A0A848ZC97-F1
#
_entry.id   AF-A0A848ZC97-F1
#
_cell.length_a   1.000
_cell.length_b   1.000
_cell.length_c   1.000
_cell.angle_alpha   90.00
_cell.angle_beta   90.00
_cell.angle_gamma   90.00
#
_symmetry.space_group_name_H-M   'P 1'
#
loop_
_entity.id
_entity.type
_entity.pdbx_description
1 polymer ?
#
loop_
_entity_poly.entity_id
_entity_poly.type
_entity_poly.pdbx_seq_one_letter_code
_entity_poly.pdbx_strand_id
1 'polypeptide(L)'
;MSSNQTLEELRRQIDAIDDRVHDLLIERSGMIEQIVAAKGDGRAKLRPGREALIARRLIDRHRGQFPPASLIRIWREIINAFTCMQGPFEIAVPKPAVDTLVWEATRDYFGGTPARRAMESTTTALRAVADGEATLAMLPWGAGRTAWVGDLLALDDPGLRVCYGLPFVRGTAGETTVAV
;
A
#
# COMPACT_ATOMS: atom_id res chain seq x y z
N MET A 1 13.96 -38.11 20.63
CA MET A 1 14.35 -37.29 21.79
C MET A 1 13.80 -35.89 21.58
N SER A 2 12.76 -35.50 22.31
CA SER A 2 12.25 -34.12 22.25
C SER A 2 13.25 -33.23 22.97
N SER A 3 13.95 -32.33 22.26
CA SER A 3 14.84 -31.38 22.91
C SER A 3 13.98 -30.43 23.73
N ASN A 4 14.07 -30.51 25.05
CA ASN A 4 13.37 -29.60 25.95
C ASN A 4 14.14 -28.27 25.96
N GLN A 5 14.03 -27.50 24.87
CA GLN A 5 14.59 -26.16 24.81
C GLN A 5 13.95 -25.31 25.90
N THR A 6 14.77 -24.57 26.64
CA THR A 6 14.25 -23.64 27.64
C THR A 6 13.54 -22.47 26.95
N LEU A 7 12.62 -21.83 27.66
CA LEU A 7 11.95 -20.62 27.16
C LEU A 7 12.95 -19.53 26.74
N GLU A 8 14.06 -19.41 27.47
CA GLU A 8 15.11 -18.43 27.18
C GLU A 8 15.86 -18.74 25.89
N GLU A 9 16.17 -20.03 25.64
CA GLU A 9 16.79 -20.47 24.40
C GLU A 9 15.88 -20.25 23.18
N LEU A 10 14.57 -20.45 23.34
CA LEU A 10 13.58 -20.15 22.30
C LEU A 10 13.49 -18.65 21.99
N ARG A 11 13.52 -17.80 23.02
CA ARG A 11 13.53 -16.33 22.85
C ARG A 11 14.77 -15.85 22.12
N ARG A 12 15.95 -16.34 22.51
CA ARG A 12 17.20 -16.03 21.81
C ARG A 12 17.17 -16.43 20.33
N GLN A 13 16.49 -17.53 20.00
CA GLN A 13 16.31 -17.93 18.61
C GLN A 13 15.34 -17.01 17.84
N ILE A 14 14.30 -16.49 18.50
CA ILE A 14 13.40 -15.49 17.92
C ILE A 14 14.16 -14.19 17.69
N ASP A 15 14.92 -13.69 18.67
CA ASP A 15 15.72 -12.47 18.53
C ASP A 15 16.70 -12.60 17.35
N ALA A 16 17.39 -13.74 17.22
CA ALA A 16 18.27 -14.00 16.07
C ALA A 16 17.54 -14.16 14.72
N ILE A 17 16.24 -14.45 14.71
CA ILE A 17 15.41 -14.40 13.49
C ILE A 17 15.06 -12.95 13.18
N ASP A 18 14.65 -12.18 14.18
CA ASP A 18 14.25 -10.78 14.04
C ASP A 18 15.42 -9.92 13.54
N ASP A 19 16.63 -10.13 14.07
CA ASP A 19 17.86 -9.49 13.59
C ASP A 19 18.09 -9.77 12.10
N ARG A 20 17.94 -11.03 11.66
CA ARG A 20 18.09 -11.40 10.24
C ARG A 20 16.99 -10.82 9.36
N VAL A 21 15.76 -10.71 9.87
CA VAL A 21 14.67 -10.04 9.14
C VAL A 21 15.01 -8.57 8.96
N HIS A 22 15.52 -7.91 10.00
CA HIS A 22 15.96 -6.52 9.94
C HIS A 22 17.12 -6.34 8.95
N ASP A 23 18.16 -7.16 9.02
CA ASP A 23 19.29 -7.13 8.08
C ASP A 23 18.82 -7.27 6.61
N LEU A 24 17.88 -8.18 6.33
CA LEU A 24 17.31 -8.35 4.99
C LEU A 24 16.50 -7.13 4.53
N LEU A 25 15.85 -6.40 5.44
CA LEU A 25 15.17 -5.14 5.12
C LEU A 25 16.17 -4.04 4.79
N ILE A 26 17.29 -3.96 5.52
CA ILE A 26 18.39 -3.02 5.24
C ILE A 26 19.09 -3.36 3.92
N GLU A 27 19.35 -4.63 3.63
CA GLU A 27 19.88 -5.05 2.34
C GLU A 27 18.93 -4.64 1.20
N ARG A 28 17.62 -4.85 1.40
CA ARG A 28 16.60 -4.43 0.43
C ARG A 28 16.55 -2.92 0.25
N SER A 29 16.79 -2.13 1.30
CA SER A 29 16.81 -0.67 1.21
C SER A 29 17.94 -0.17 0.30
N GLY A 30 19.13 -0.75 0.42
CA GLY A 30 20.27 -0.44 -0.46
C GLY A 30 19.96 -0.71 -1.94
N MET A 31 19.16 -1.73 -2.26
CA MET A 31 18.72 -1.99 -3.64
C MET A 31 17.73 -0.93 -4.14
N ILE A 32 16.90 -0.37 -3.25
CA ILE A 32 15.99 0.73 -3.61
C ILE A 32 16.77 2.00 -3.91
N GLU A 33 17.79 2.33 -3.13
CA GLU A 33 18.66 3.48 -3.38
C GLU A 33 19.32 3.40 -4.77
N GLN A 34 19.81 2.22 -5.14
CA GLN A 34 20.35 1.99 -6.49
C GLN A 34 19.28 2.18 -7.58
N ILE A 35 18.05 1.72 -7.34
CA ILE A 35 16.93 1.94 -8.27
C ILE A 35 16.60 3.43 -8.41
N VAL A 36 16.62 4.20 -7.31
CA VAL A 36 16.39 5.65 -7.34
C VAL A 36 17.48 6.34 -8.14
N ALA A 37 18.75 6.02 -7.88
CA ALA A 37 19.89 6.55 -8.63
C ALA A 37 19.80 6.25 -10.13
N ALA A 38 19.32 5.06 -10.51
CA ALA A 38 19.17 4.67 -11.90
C ALA A 38 17.98 5.33 -12.63
N LYS A 39 16.91 5.72 -11.92
CA LYS A 39 15.70 6.31 -12.53
C LYS A 39 15.87 7.80 -12.88
N GLY A 40 16.65 8.55 -12.12
CA GLY A 40 16.98 9.96 -12.38
C GLY A 40 15.83 10.97 -12.26
N ASP A 41 14.57 10.54 -12.13
CA ASP A 41 13.39 11.42 -12.07
C ASP A 41 12.90 11.76 -10.65
N GLY A 42 13.43 11.08 -9.62
CA GLY A 42 13.12 11.33 -8.21
C GLY A 42 11.66 11.12 -7.81
N ARG A 43 10.84 10.48 -8.66
CA ARG A 43 9.42 10.26 -8.41
C ARG A 43 9.14 8.82 -7.99
N ALA A 44 8.40 8.66 -6.90
CA ALA A 44 7.82 7.39 -6.53
C ALA A 44 6.87 6.94 -7.66
N LYS A 45 7.23 5.84 -8.34
CA LYS A 45 6.40 5.24 -9.38
C LYS A 45 5.63 4.07 -8.79
N LEU A 46 4.33 4.24 -8.64
CA LEU A 46 3.41 3.15 -8.30
C LEU A 46 3.48 2.08 -9.38
N ARG A 47 3.59 0.82 -8.94
CA ARG A 47 3.56 -0.35 -9.84
C ARG A 47 2.60 -1.39 -9.28
N PRO A 48 1.27 -1.12 -9.34
CA PRO A 48 0.24 -2.00 -8.81
C PRO A 48 0.39 -3.45 -9.29
N GLY A 49 0.66 -3.65 -10.59
CA GLY A 49 0.89 -4.97 -11.16
C GLY A 49 2.07 -5.72 -10.54
N ARG A 50 3.15 -5.01 -10.18
CA ARG A 50 4.30 -5.62 -9.51
C ARG A 50 3.97 -6.02 -8.07
N GLU A 51 3.24 -5.16 -7.34
CA GLU A 51 2.75 -5.48 -5.99
C GLU A 51 1.89 -6.74 -6.01
N ALA A 52 0.96 -6.81 -6.96
CA ALA A 52 0.07 -7.96 -7.15
C ALA A 52 0.84 -9.26 -7.41
N LEU A 53 1.85 -9.22 -8.30
CA LEU A 53 2.71 -10.36 -8.59
C LEU A 53 3.49 -10.83 -7.35
N ILE A 54 4.01 -9.89 -6.55
CA ILE A 54 4.72 -10.20 -5.31
C ILE A 54 3.77 -10.87 -4.31
N ALA A 55 2.58 -10.30 -4.09
CA ALA A 55 1.58 -10.84 -3.17
C ALA A 55 1.17 -12.27 -3.56
N ARG A 56 0.85 -12.50 -4.84
CA ARG A 56 0.48 -13.82 -5.36
C ARG A 56 1.60 -14.83 -5.15
N ARG A 57 2.84 -14.48 -5.52
CA ARG A 57 4.02 -15.33 -5.34
C ARG A 57 4.22 -15.72 -3.86
N LEU A 58 3.99 -14.80 -2.92
CA LEU A 58 4.14 -15.06 -1.49
C LEU A 58 3.07 -16.01 -0.96
N ILE A 59 1.82 -15.85 -1.39
CA ILE A 59 0.72 -16.77 -1.06
C ILE A 59 1.00 -18.17 -1.62
N ASP A 60 1.40 -18.27 -2.89
CA ASP A 60 1.61 -19.57 -3.54
C ASP A 60 2.70 -20.40 -2.85
N ARG A 61 3.77 -19.74 -2.39
CA ARG A 61 4.87 -20.38 -1.64
C ARG A 61 4.62 -20.53 -0.14
N HIS A 62 3.54 -19.98 0.39
CA HIS A 62 3.29 -19.93 1.83
C HIS A 62 3.06 -21.35 2.39
N ARG A 63 3.74 -21.68 3.50
CA ARG A 63 3.61 -22.94 4.23
C ARG A 63 3.71 -22.67 5.73
N GLY A 64 3.11 -23.53 6.54
CA GLY A 64 3.13 -23.43 8.00
C GLY A 64 1.92 -22.69 8.58
N GLN A 65 2.03 -22.27 9.84
CA GLN A 65 0.91 -21.76 10.65
C GLN A 65 0.75 -20.24 10.66
N PHE A 66 1.65 -19.49 10.01
CA PHE A 66 1.60 -18.03 10.03
C PHE A 66 0.40 -17.52 9.22
N PRO A 67 -0.46 -16.61 9.73
CA PRO A 67 -1.68 -16.22 9.03
C PRO A 67 -1.41 -15.53 7.67
N PRO A 68 -1.97 -16.03 6.54
CA PRO A 68 -1.72 -15.45 5.21
C PRO A 68 -2.15 -13.99 5.07
N ALA A 69 -3.23 -13.59 5.74
CA ALA A 69 -3.68 -12.20 5.74
C ALA A 69 -2.66 -11.27 6.40
N SER A 70 -2.06 -11.70 7.51
CA SER A 70 -0.99 -10.96 8.20
C SER A 70 0.26 -10.87 7.34
N LEU A 71 0.62 -11.94 6.62
CA LEU A 71 1.76 -11.93 5.68
C LEU A 71 1.60 -10.85 4.62
N ILE A 72 0.41 -10.75 4.01
CA ILE A 72 0.15 -9.74 2.99
C ILE A 72 0.15 -8.32 3.56
N ARG A 73 -0.40 -8.11 4.76
CA ARG A 73 -0.36 -6.79 5.42
C ARG A 73 1.07 -6.34 5.71
N ILE A 74 1.91 -7.21 6.28
CA ILE A 74 3.33 -6.94 6.52
C ILE A 74 4.04 -6.60 5.20
N TRP A 75 3.82 -7.41 4.16
CA TRP A 75 4.51 -7.19 2.89
C TRP A 75 4.05 -5.93 2.16
N ARG A 76 2.80 -5.50 2.34
CA ARG A 76 2.33 -4.20 1.86
C ARG A 76 2.98 -3.04 2.58
N GLU A 77 3.01 -3.05 3.91
CA GLU A 77 3.71 -2.01 4.68
C GLU A 77 5.17 -1.89 4.21
N ILE A 78 5.85 -3.03 4.08
CA ILE A 78 7.19 -3.11 3.53
C ILE A 78 7.26 -2.44 2.15
N ILE A 79 6.38 -2.80 1.20
CA ILE A 79 6.39 -2.19 -0.14
C ILE A 79 6.13 -0.67 -0.07
N ASN A 80 5.15 -0.23 0.71
CA ASN A 80 4.78 1.18 0.84
C ASN A 80 5.93 2.00 1.43
N ALA A 81 6.62 1.48 2.44
CA ALA A 81 7.80 2.12 3.02
C ALA A 81 8.88 2.37 1.95
N PHE A 82 9.17 1.36 1.14
CA PHE A 82 10.14 1.50 0.04
C PHE A 82 9.63 2.32 -1.14
N THR A 83 8.32 2.46 -1.33
CA THR A 83 7.75 3.41 -2.29
C THR A 83 8.00 4.83 -1.83
N CYS A 84 7.78 5.14 -0.54
CA CYS A 84 8.06 6.46 0.03
C CYS A 84 9.56 6.81 0.02
N MET A 85 10.46 5.83 0.12
CA MET A 85 11.90 6.07 -0.03
C MET A 85 12.31 6.54 -1.44
N GLN A 86 11.48 6.28 -2.46
CA GLN A 86 11.80 6.65 -3.85
C GLN A 86 11.46 8.09 -4.21
N GLY A 87 10.72 8.80 -3.34
CA GLY A 87 10.33 10.19 -3.54
C GLY A 87 9.02 10.53 -2.82
N PRO A 88 8.57 11.79 -2.93
CA PRO A 88 7.30 12.22 -2.33
C PRO A 88 6.15 11.31 -2.73
N PHE A 89 5.40 10.86 -1.73
CA PHE A 89 4.26 9.96 -1.89
C PHE A 89 3.13 10.39 -0.96
N GLU A 90 2.14 11.10 -1.51
CA GLU A 90 0.99 11.60 -0.77
C GLU A 90 -0.30 11.07 -1.38
N ILE A 91 -1.24 10.69 -0.53
CA ILE A 91 -2.54 10.14 -0.91
C ILE A 91 -3.62 11.16 -0.54
N ALA A 92 -4.33 11.66 -1.55
CA ALA A 92 -5.52 12.48 -1.38
C ALA A 92 -6.73 11.58 -1.07
N VAL A 93 -7.41 11.84 0.04
CA VAL A 93 -8.51 10.99 0.51
C VAL A 93 -9.65 11.88 0.99
N PRO A 94 -10.91 11.62 0.60
CA PRO A 94 -12.06 12.27 1.22
C PRO A 94 -11.99 12.16 2.75
N LYS A 95 -12.19 13.28 3.46
CA LYS A 95 -12.09 13.30 4.91
C LYS A 95 -13.08 12.30 5.56
N PRO A 96 -12.82 11.79 6.77
CA PRO A 96 -13.68 10.79 7.41
C PRO A 96 -15.15 11.23 7.53
N ALA A 97 -15.40 12.52 7.78
CA ALA A 97 -16.75 13.08 7.85
C ALA A 97 -17.53 12.99 6.53
N VAL A 98 -16.83 12.86 5.39
CA VAL A 98 -17.41 12.60 4.07
C VAL A 98 -17.48 11.09 3.82
N ASP A 99 -16.42 10.37 4.16
CA ASP A 99 -16.29 8.96 3.80
C ASP A 99 -15.32 8.17 4.71
N THR A 100 -15.82 7.72 5.86
CA THR A 100 -15.02 6.92 6.80
C THR A 100 -14.47 5.64 6.16
N LEU A 101 -15.25 4.98 5.29
CA LEU A 101 -14.85 3.70 4.68
C LEU A 101 -13.65 3.86 3.75
N VAL A 102 -13.63 4.91 2.91
CA VAL A 102 -12.49 5.17 2.03
C VAL A 102 -11.26 5.55 2.85
N TRP A 103 -11.43 6.32 3.93
CA TRP A 103 -10.34 6.66 4.84
C TRP A 103 -9.71 5.43 5.50
N GLU A 104 -10.54 4.54 6.04
CA GLU A 104 -10.10 3.30 6.68
C GLU A 104 -9.47 2.34 5.67
N ALA A 105 -10.07 2.17 4.50
CA ALA A 105 -9.51 1.34 3.42
C ALA A 105 -8.13 1.84 2.98
N THR A 106 -7.93 3.16 2.95
CA THR A 106 -6.64 3.78 2.65
C THR A 106 -5.61 3.40 3.72
N ARG A 107 -5.94 3.57 5.00
CA ARG A 107 -5.06 3.19 6.12
C ARG A 107 -4.73 1.69 6.07
N ASP A 108 -5.71 0.85 5.81
CA ASP A 108 -5.56 -0.60 5.82
C ASP A 108 -4.71 -1.13 4.65
N TYR A 109 -4.74 -0.44 3.50
CA TYR A 109 -3.94 -0.84 2.33
C TYR A 109 -2.54 -0.22 2.32
N PHE A 110 -2.46 1.10 2.57
CA PHE A 110 -1.23 1.86 2.47
C PHE A 110 -0.43 1.91 3.77
N GLY A 111 -1.07 1.54 4.88
CA GLY A 111 -0.40 1.45 6.17
C GLY A 111 -0.10 2.81 6.80
N GLY A 112 0.95 2.85 7.60
CA GLY A 112 1.32 4.03 8.38
C GLY A 112 2.18 5.04 7.63
N THR A 113 2.96 4.58 6.65
CA THR A 113 4.07 5.38 6.09
C THR A 113 3.62 6.53 5.15
N PRO A 114 2.74 6.32 4.15
CA PRO A 114 2.34 7.39 3.24
C PRO A 114 1.59 8.54 3.92
N ALA A 115 1.93 9.78 3.57
CA ALA A 115 1.16 10.94 4.00
C ALA A 115 -0.25 10.89 3.39
N ARG A 116 -1.27 11.19 4.20
CA ARG A 116 -2.67 11.26 3.76
C ARG A 116 -3.16 12.69 3.91
N ARG A 117 -3.61 13.29 2.80
CA ARG A 117 -4.23 14.60 2.78
C ARG A 117 -5.75 14.44 2.81
N ALA A 118 -6.38 15.01 3.83
CA ALA A 118 -7.84 15.01 3.94
C ALA A 118 -8.44 16.04 2.97
N MET A 119 -9.37 15.58 2.13
CA MET A 119 -9.99 16.35 1.08
C MET A 119 -11.48 16.55 1.36
N GLU A 120 -12.00 17.71 0.97
CA GLU A 120 -13.40 18.07 1.18
C GLU A 120 -14.39 17.24 0.33
N SER A 121 -13.93 16.65 -0.77
CA SER A 121 -14.76 15.86 -1.68
C SER A 121 -13.92 14.90 -2.53
N THR A 122 -14.59 13.99 -3.24
CA THR A 122 -13.96 13.13 -4.26
C THR A 122 -13.39 13.95 -5.43
N THR A 123 -14.10 15.01 -5.83
CA THR A 123 -13.68 15.89 -6.94
C THR A 123 -12.40 16.65 -6.60
N THR A 124 -12.29 17.17 -5.38
CA THR A 124 -11.07 17.85 -4.92
C THR A 124 -9.92 16.87 -4.74
N ALA A 125 -10.18 15.65 -4.26
CA ALA A 125 -9.15 14.60 -4.19
C ALA A 125 -8.60 14.24 -5.58
N LEU A 126 -9.48 14.10 -6.58
CA LEU A 126 -9.08 13.80 -7.95
C LEU A 126 -8.27 14.94 -8.59
N ARG A 127 -8.69 16.20 -8.40
CA ARG A 127 -7.95 17.37 -8.89
C ARG A 127 -6.56 17.48 -8.28
N ALA A 128 -6.38 17.15 -7.00
CA ALA A 128 -5.07 17.16 -6.37
C ALA A 128 -4.06 16.23 -7.08
N VAL A 129 -4.52 15.12 -7.67
CA VAL A 129 -3.64 14.25 -8.49
C VAL A 129 -3.40 14.86 -9.88
N ALA A 130 -4.44 15.38 -10.52
CA ALA A 130 -4.35 16.04 -11.83
C ALA A 130 -3.35 17.23 -11.81
N ASP A 131 -3.41 18.03 -10.74
CA ASP A 131 -2.56 19.20 -10.54
C ASP A 131 -1.14 18.82 -10.04
N GLY A 132 -0.89 17.54 -9.77
CA GLY A 132 0.38 17.02 -9.28
C GLY A 132 0.69 17.33 -7.82
N GLU A 133 -0.32 17.75 -7.04
CA GLU A 133 -0.20 18.03 -5.61
C GLU A 133 -0.20 16.78 -4.73
N ALA A 134 -0.81 15.70 -5.22
CA ALA A 134 -0.85 14.37 -4.61
C ALA A 134 -0.45 13.30 -5.62
N THR A 135 0.03 12.15 -5.13
CA THR A 135 0.47 11.04 -5.98
C THR A 135 -0.68 10.09 -6.35
N LEU A 136 -1.70 10.00 -5.50
CA LEU A 136 -2.84 9.09 -5.67
C LEU A 136 -4.08 9.70 -5.01
N ALA A 137 -5.26 9.45 -5.59
CA ALA A 137 -6.55 9.73 -4.98
C ALA A 137 -7.27 8.43 -4.64
N MET A 138 -7.78 8.35 -3.41
CA MET A 138 -8.61 7.23 -2.96
C MET A 138 -10.08 7.61 -3.08
N LEU A 139 -10.82 6.87 -3.91
CA LEU A 139 -12.18 7.19 -4.29
C LEU A 139 -13.12 6.00 -4.03
N PRO A 140 -14.37 6.25 -3.60
CA PRO A 140 -15.30 5.17 -3.29
C PRO A 140 -15.74 4.38 -4.52
N TRP A 141 -16.18 3.13 -4.37
CA TRP A 141 -16.71 2.33 -5.47
C TRP A 141 -17.90 1.47 -5.06
N GLY A 142 -18.86 1.27 -5.97
CA GLY A 142 -20.09 0.51 -5.71
C GLY A 142 -21.33 1.39 -5.55
N ALA A 143 -22.47 0.76 -5.25
CA ALA A 143 -23.84 1.29 -5.16
C ALA A 143 -24.03 2.84 -5.18
N GLY A 144 -23.94 3.45 -6.37
CA GLY A 144 -24.17 4.90 -6.55
C GLY A 144 -23.03 5.83 -6.11
N ARG A 145 -21.91 5.29 -5.65
CA ARG A 145 -20.72 6.04 -5.17
C ARG A 145 -19.66 6.22 -6.27
N THR A 146 -20.09 6.29 -7.52
CA THR A 146 -19.21 6.38 -8.70
C THR A 146 -19.31 7.74 -9.40
N ALA A 147 -19.84 8.77 -8.72
CA ALA A 147 -19.99 10.11 -9.30
C ALA A 147 -18.66 10.69 -9.81
N TRP A 148 -17.55 10.39 -9.10
CA TRP A 148 -16.20 10.80 -9.49
C TRP A 148 -15.77 10.26 -10.86
N VAL A 149 -16.40 9.21 -11.39
CA VAL A 149 -16.09 8.70 -12.75
C VAL A 149 -16.44 9.74 -13.80
N GLY A 150 -17.54 10.48 -13.60
CA GLY A 150 -17.90 11.60 -14.47
C GLY A 150 -16.87 12.71 -14.40
N ASP A 151 -16.42 13.06 -13.18
CA ASP A 151 -15.36 14.06 -12.97
C ASP A 151 -14.04 13.63 -13.63
N LEU A 152 -13.65 12.35 -13.52
CA LEU A 152 -12.46 11.80 -14.16
C LEU A 152 -12.53 11.89 -15.68
N LEU A 153 -13.67 11.51 -16.27
CA LEU A 153 -13.85 11.61 -17.72
C LEU A 153 -13.88 13.07 -18.18
N ALA A 154 -14.42 13.98 -17.37
CA ALA A 154 -14.49 15.41 -17.69
C ALA A 154 -13.14 16.12 -17.60
N LEU A 155 -12.20 15.62 -16.79
CA LEU A 155 -10.82 16.14 -16.74
C LEU A 155 -10.05 15.86 -18.04
N ASP A 156 -10.38 14.76 -18.74
CA ASP A 156 -9.76 14.33 -20.00
C ASP A 156 -8.22 14.31 -19.96
N ASP A 157 -7.65 14.00 -18.79
CA ASP A 157 -6.20 13.96 -18.58
C ASP A 157 -5.66 12.54 -18.86
N PRO A 158 -4.84 12.33 -19.91
CA PRO A 158 -4.27 11.02 -20.23
C PRO A 158 -3.25 10.52 -19.19
N GLY A 159 -2.81 11.38 -18.27
CA GLY A 159 -1.98 11.08 -17.12
C GLY A 159 -2.73 10.37 -15.99
N LEU A 160 -4.04 10.59 -15.85
CA LEU A 160 -4.86 9.99 -14.80
C LEU A 160 -5.30 8.58 -15.18
N ARG A 161 -5.10 7.61 -14.27
CA ARG A 161 -5.46 6.21 -14.51
C ARG A 161 -5.92 5.55 -13.23
N VAL A 162 -7.03 4.82 -13.31
CA VAL A 162 -7.42 3.88 -12.25
C VAL A 162 -6.36 2.78 -12.13
N CYS A 163 -5.68 2.71 -10.99
CA CYS A 163 -4.52 1.83 -10.79
C CYS A 163 -4.77 0.70 -9.78
N TYR A 164 -5.73 0.84 -8.87
CA TYR A 164 -6.04 -0.15 -7.84
C TYR A 164 -7.54 -0.37 -7.66
N GLY A 165 -7.92 -1.61 -7.35
CA GLY A 165 -9.24 -1.96 -6.81
C GLY A 165 -9.07 -2.68 -5.47
N LEU A 166 -9.71 -2.16 -4.42
CA LEU A 166 -9.59 -2.61 -3.04
C LEU A 166 -10.94 -3.17 -2.53
N PRO A 167 -10.93 -4.16 -1.63
CA PRO A 167 -9.76 -4.81 -1.05
C PRO A 167 -9.12 -5.83 -2.01
N PHE A 168 -7.78 -5.80 -2.10
CA PHE A 168 -7.02 -6.68 -3.00
C PHE A 168 -6.94 -8.14 -2.51
N VAL A 169 -7.11 -8.39 -1.21
CA VAL A 169 -7.37 -9.74 -0.65
C VAL A 169 -8.58 -9.61 0.26
N ARG A 170 -9.61 -10.45 0.08
CA ARG A 170 -10.80 -10.43 0.93
C ARG A 170 -10.44 -10.93 2.34
N GLY A 171 -10.27 -10.01 3.28
CA GLY A 171 -10.36 -10.24 4.72
C GLY A 171 -11.51 -9.41 5.26
N THR A 172 -12.55 -10.06 5.78
CA THR A 172 -13.75 -9.53 6.47
C THR A 172 -14.31 -8.19 5.97
N ALA A 173 -15.37 -8.30 5.15
CA ALA A 173 -16.46 -7.35 4.90
C ALA A 173 -16.16 -5.84 4.91
N GLY A 174 -15.89 -5.28 3.73
CA GLY A 174 -15.98 -3.84 3.47
C GLY A 174 -16.35 -3.61 2.01
N GLU A 175 -17.04 -2.49 1.74
CA GLU A 175 -17.36 -2.03 0.38
C GLU A 175 -16.08 -1.82 -0.45
N THR A 176 -16.21 -1.87 -1.77
CA THR A 176 -15.07 -1.78 -2.70
C THR A 176 -14.61 -0.32 -2.79
N THR A 177 -13.30 -0.07 -2.83
CA THR A 177 -12.71 1.27 -3.01
C THR A 177 -11.76 1.21 -4.20
N VAL A 178 -11.62 2.30 -4.94
CA VAL A 178 -10.74 2.39 -6.11
C VAL A 178 -9.71 3.49 -5.89
N ALA A 179 -8.52 3.32 -6.43
CA ALA A 179 -7.49 4.35 -6.41
C ALA A 179 -7.12 4.81 -7.82
N VAL A 180 -7.05 6.13 -7.99
CA VAL A 180 -6.76 6.84 -9.25
C VAL A 180 -5.44 7.58 -9.13
#